data_AF-I0BRE0-F1
#
_entry.id   AF-I0BRE0-F1
#
_cell.length_a   1.000
_cell.length_b   1.000
_cell.length_c   1.000
_cell.angle_alpha   90.00
_cell.angle_beta   90.00
_cell.angle_gamma   90.00
#
_symmetry.space_group_name_H-M   'P 1'
#
loop_
_entity.id
_entity.type
_entity.pdbx_description
1 polymer ?
#
loop_
_entity_poly.entity_id
_entity_poly.type
_entity_poly.pdbx_seq_one_letter_code
_entity_poly.pdbx_strand_id
1 'polypeptide(L)'
;MRPTNKIWTKTTLAALLTTAVLLSGTVPDTARLALADAAAVTAADAAVTGTAAAAAYQLTDNLQVEVKSLLNETTSEGTKIAVVVKLRSSAAKVAKIPDLELRARTSDGFEYPLQASVFNAHAIRPGTTEELNYMVTVDSRVPLDLSELAWYAVDWYSYPKQETLKLAVPVAGQAWTGPAAGFGDALLSWGTPFRLSPAVDSPLVYTPESVSTDNTANGPVTTVKVLVKNPSAKREAVPDFTVDGRTEGTVGTDQTVYSGKRTEASPLILEAGEQRYIHFAIPTDKGTVLKSFNVMTQETFRQMDAKGQVSASAYSVGRFGMKLPVVNGIAEFASAAMVENGKPFPLQGAADAVDPNLAVSLVELHQHVNEGEGYQTAIAKIMLTNSGELPIPLPTLGTKLVTKSGLTYSGSRQAGTVTEIMPQTSYVVSYAFNMPEEVQDEEFVLKLSDLKTAAPAVTTLGSYRVAVQKETMDLKNMAFYPFTVKLNDWELGFRTNMPSALNPYSPMTYTYKLGLSMDITRQEHVVVDSNFSKMSLELVDSTGKLISVRTLPFTGMNRVVSGKQFITFDNLKTDEQYYPLTVNIYETITTATGEAKRLVGVLKQ
;
A
#
# COMPACT_ATOMS: atom_id res chain seq x y z
N MET A 1 84.41 17.42 -34.32
CA MET A 1 84.07 16.01 -34.03
C MET A 1 82.62 15.78 -34.40
N ARG A 2 82.33 14.62 -35.01
CA ARG A 2 81.04 14.20 -35.58
C ARG A 2 79.88 14.17 -34.56
N PRO A 3 78.62 14.29 -35.01
CA PRO A 3 77.42 14.36 -34.19
C PRO A 3 76.77 12.97 -33.98
N THR A 4 75.99 12.81 -32.90
CA THR A 4 74.99 11.74 -32.71
C THR A 4 73.84 12.32 -31.88
N ASN A 5 72.72 12.66 -32.53
CA ASN A 5 71.45 11.89 -32.65
C ASN A 5 70.59 11.96 -31.37
N LYS A 6 69.47 12.72 -31.39
CA LYS A 6 68.09 12.28 -31.76
C LYS A 6 67.43 11.52 -30.57
N ILE A 7 66.21 11.78 -30.09
CA ILE A 7 64.94 12.24 -30.66
C ILE A 7 64.03 12.67 -29.50
N TRP A 8 63.24 13.73 -29.71
CA TRP A 8 62.00 14.01 -28.98
C TRP A 8 60.90 13.02 -29.39
N THR A 9 60.19 12.41 -28.45
CA THR A 9 58.89 11.78 -28.74
C THR A 9 57.82 12.20 -27.74
N LYS A 10 56.65 12.49 -28.33
CA LYS A 10 55.45 13.08 -27.74
C LYS A 10 54.54 12.01 -27.14
N THR A 11 53.81 12.45 -26.11
CA THR A 11 52.40 12.20 -25.78
C THR A 11 51.64 11.10 -26.55
N THR A 12 50.97 10.22 -25.82
CA THR A 12 49.73 9.55 -26.25
C THR A 12 48.72 9.48 -25.09
N LEU A 13 47.86 10.49 -25.04
CA LEU A 13 46.56 10.47 -24.36
C LEU A 13 45.60 9.73 -25.30
N ALA A 14 45.17 8.52 -24.95
CA ALA A 14 44.20 7.78 -25.75
C ALA A 14 42.79 8.29 -25.46
N ALA A 15 42.34 9.28 -26.24
CA ALA A 15 40.94 9.59 -26.41
C ALA A 15 40.36 8.60 -27.43
N LEU A 16 39.44 7.74 -26.99
CA LEU A 16 38.64 6.89 -27.86
C LEU A 16 37.62 7.77 -28.59
N LEU A 17 37.96 8.16 -29.83
CA LEU A 17 37.02 8.67 -30.82
C LEU A 17 36.20 7.48 -31.34
N THR A 18 34.91 7.44 -31.05
CA THR A 18 33.95 6.61 -31.79
C THR A 18 33.63 7.29 -33.12
N THR A 19 34.18 6.73 -34.20
CA THR A 19 33.87 7.05 -35.59
C THR A 19 32.47 6.54 -35.94
N ALA A 20 31.53 7.47 -36.17
CA ALA A 20 30.28 7.17 -36.86
C ALA A 20 30.56 7.06 -38.37
N VAL A 21 30.63 5.83 -38.88
CA VAL A 21 30.65 5.58 -40.32
C VAL A 21 29.21 5.59 -40.83
N LEU A 22 28.85 6.66 -41.55
CA LEU A 22 27.65 6.72 -42.38
C LEU A 22 27.89 5.91 -43.65
N LEU A 23 27.53 4.63 -43.63
CA LEU A 23 27.34 3.83 -44.84
C LEU A 23 25.88 3.93 -45.27
N SER A 24 25.64 4.75 -46.30
CA SER A 24 24.41 4.76 -47.07
C SER A 24 24.34 3.49 -47.91
N GLY A 25 23.75 2.44 -47.34
CA GLY A 25 23.39 1.21 -48.03
C GLY A 25 21.96 0.84 -47.66
N THR A 26 21.08 0.75 -48.66
CA THR A 26 19.67 0.37 -48.54
C THR A 26 19.54 -1.05 -47.98
N VAL A 27 19.14 -1.17 -46.72
CA VAL A 27 18.73 -2.42 -46.06
C VAL A 27 17.24 -2.31 -45.75
N PRO A 28 16.42 -3.35 -46.00
CA PRO A 28 14.97 -3.30 -45.82
C PRO A 28 14.54 -2.97 -44.38
N ASP A 29 13.49 -2.15 -44.27
CA ASP A 29 12.96 -1.47 -43.07
C ASP A 29 12.56 -2.39 -41.90
N THR A 30 12.48 -3.71 -42.09
CA THR A 30 12.09 -4.66 -41.04
C THR A 30 13.23 -4.99 -40.07
N ALA A 31 14.49 -4.76 -40.44
CA ALA A 31 15.63 -5.03 -39.56
C ALA A 31 15.96 -3.88 -38.60
N ARG A 32 15.52 -2.64 -38.90
CA ARG A 32 15.76 -1.45 -38.05
C ARG A 32 14.83 -1.36 -36.84
N LEU A 33 13.62 -1.91 -36.93
CA LEU A 33 12.68 -1.99 -35.80
C LEU A 33 13.13 -3.00 -34.74
N ALA A 34 13.75 -4.12 -35.12
CA ALA A 34 14.21 -5.15 -34.17
C ALA A 34 15.47 -4.75 -33.37
N LEU A 35 16.36 -3.94 -33.95
CA LEU A 35 17.57 -3.46 -33.28
C LEU A 35 17.32 -2.24 -32.38
N ALA A 36 16.29 -1.44 -32.66
CA ALA A 36 15.85 -0.34 -31.79
C ALA A 36 15.13 -0.87 -30.53
N ASP A 37 14.36 -1.96 -30.66
CA ASP A 37 13.67 -2.60 -29.53
C ASP A 37 14.67 -3.29 -28.57
N ALA A 38 15.70 -3.96 -29.11
CA ALA A 38 16.77 -4.56 -28.30
C ALA A 38 17.65 -3.52 -27.56
N ALA A 39 17.83 -2.32 -28.14
CA ALA A 39 18.55 -1.21 -27.51
C ALA A 39 17.71 -0.48 -26.46
N ALA A 40 16.39 -0.41 -26.62
CA ALA A 40 15.47 0.17 -25.63
C ALA A 40 15.33 -0.73 -24.39
N VAL A 41 15.36 -2.06 -24.56
CA VAL A 41 15.35 -3.03 -23.44
C VAL A 41 16.64 -2.99 -22.62
N THR A 42 17.78 -2.65 -23.23
CA THR A 42 19.08 -2.54 -22.52
C THR A 42 19.29 -1.18 -21.83
N ALA A 43 18.66 -0.10 -22.31
CA ALA A 43 18.73 1.21 -21.65
C ALA A 43 17.86 1.30 -20.37
N ALA A 44 16.76 0.55 -20.28
CA ALA A 44 15.95 0.47 -19.07
C ALA A 44 16.60 -0.35 -17.93
N ASP A 45 17.63 -1.13 -18.23
CA ASP A 45 18.31 -2.02 -17.28
C ASP A 45 19.43 -1.36 -16.47
N ALA A 46 19.86 -0.15 -16.87
CA ALA A 46 21.02 0.52 -16.28
C ALA A 46 20.75 1.24 -14.95
N ALA A 47 19.49 1.37 -14.53
CA ALA A 47 19.11 2.10 -13.30
C ALA A 47 18.51 1.20 -12.19
N VAL A 48 18.47 -0.12 -12.40
CA VAL A 48 17.90 -1.07 -11.43
C VAL A 48 19.00 -1.55 -10.49
N THR A 49 18.81 -1.38 -9.19
CA THR A 49 19.82 -1.78 -8.20
C THR A 49 19.73 -3.28 -7.95
N GLY A 50 20.77 -4.03 -8.33
CA GLY A 50 20.91 -5.44 -7.97
C GLY A 50 21.82 -5.61 -6.76
N THR A 51 21.73 -6.75 -6.09
CA THR A 51 22.84 -7.20 -5.23
C THR A 51 24.12 -7.34 -6.06
N ALA A 52 25.27 -6.96 -5.50
CA ALA A 52 26.54 -7.05 -6.20
C ALA A 52 26.76 -8.46 -6.76
N ALA A 53 27.29 -8.55 -7.99
CA ALA A 53 27.59 -9.83 -8.60
C ALA A 53 28.56 -10.62 -7.71
N ALA A 54 28.21 -11.86 -7.38
CA ALA A 54 29.07 -12.73 -6.59
C ALA A 54 30.37 -13.00 -7.37
N ALA A 55 31.51 -12.87 -6.70
CA ALA A 55 32.78 -13.23 -7.30
C ALA A 55 32.82 -14.75 -7.56
N ALA A 56 33.23 -15.12 -8.76
CA ALA A 56 33.42 -16.52 -9.14
C ALA A 56 34.87 -16.95 -8.88
N TYR A 57 35.04 -18.04 -8.14
CA TYR A 57 36.33 -18.59 -7.74
C TYR A 57 36.53 -19.97 -8.36
N GLN A 58 37.72 -20.24 -8.89
CA GLN A 58 38.02 -21.56 -9.47
C GLN A 58 38.29 -22.58 -8.36
N LEU A 59 37.50 -23.65 -8.31
CA LEU A 59 37.70 -24.78 -7.39
C LEU A 59 38.55 -25.89 -8.03
N THR A 60 38.33 -26.13 -9.32
CA THR A 60 39.15 -27.00 -10.19
C THR A 60 39.19 -26.40 -11.59
N ASP A 61 39.95 -26.98 -12.52
CA ASP A 61 40.01 -26.52 -13.92
C ASP A 61 38.63 -26.41 -14.60
N ASN A 62 37.64 -27.19 -14.13
CA ASN A 62 36.33 -27.29 -14.74
C ASN A 62 35.16 -26.87 -13.83
N LEU A 63 35.44 -26.42 -12.60
CA LEU A 63 34.40 -26.06 -11.61
C LEU A 63 34.70 -24.70 -10.99
N GLN A 64 33.72 -23.80 -11.10
CA GLN A 64 33.71 -22.49 -10.45
C GLN A 64 32.71 -22.49 -9.29
N VAL A 65 33.04 -21.77 -8.22
CA VAL A 65 32.22 -21.58 -7.03
C VAL A 65 31.88 -20.10 -6.89
N GLU A 66 30.61 -19.81 -6.64
CA GLU A 66 30.10 -18.49 -6.29
C GLU A 66 29.35 -18.58 -4.96
N VAL A 67 29.63 -17.68 -4.02
CA VAL A 67 28.89 -17.63 -2.76
C VAL A 67 27.55 -16.93 -3.01
N LYS A 68 26.45 -17.67 -2.89
CA LYS A 68 25.08 -17.17 -3.09
C LYS A 68 24.52 -16.54 -1.80
N SER A 69 24.73 -17.22 -0.67
CA SER A 69 24.12 -16.86 0.62
C SER A 69 25.07 -17.21 1.75
N LEU A 70 25.22 -16.30 2.71
CA LEU A 70 26.01 -16.51 3.92
C LEU A 70 25.22 -15.99 5.13
N LEU A 71 24.94 -16.88 6.08
CA LEU A 71 24.30 -16.60 7.35
C LEU A 71 25.33 -16.80 8.47
N ASN A 72 25.35 -15.89 9.42
CA ASN A 72 26.11 -15.97 10.66
C ASN A 72 25.30 -15.36 11.81
N GLU A 73 24.23 -16.04 12.19
CA GLU A 73 23.24 -15.54 13.13
C GLU A 73 23.51 -16.10 14.53
N THR A 74 23.60 -15.22 15.52
CA THR A 74 23.76 -15.63 16.93
C THR A 74 22.41 -15.54 17.64
N THR A 75 21.96 -16.66 18.20
CA THR A 75 20.70 -16.78 18.95
C THR A 75 20.97 -17.31 20.37
N SER A 76 19.93 -17.51 21.17
CA SER A 76 20.03 -18.17 22.47
C SER A 76 20.49 -19.62 22.40
N GLU A 77 20.32 -20.27 21.24
CA GLU A 77 20.70 -21.67 20.98
C GLU A 77 22.16 -21.82 20.50
N GLY A 78 22.83 -20.72 20.15
CA GLY A 78 24.20 -20.71 19.64
C GLY A 78 24.36 -19.83 18.39
N THR A 79 25.51 -19.90 17.74
CA THR A 79 25.78 -19.22 16.47
C THR A 79 25.58 -20.19 15.31
N LYS A 80 24.59 -19.91 14.47
CA LYS A 80 24.33 -20.66 13.24
C LYS A 80 25.10 -20.05 12.08
N ILE A 81 25.99 -20.85 11.50
CA ILE A 81 26.72 -20.49 10.28
C ILE A 81 26.15 -21.35 9.14
N ALA A 82 25.57 -20.71 8.13
CA ALA A 82 25.02 -21.40 6.96
C ALA A 82 25.53 -20.77 5.67
N VAL A 83 25.82 -21.60 4.68
CA VAL A 83 26.40 -21.18 3.40
C VAL A 83 25.67 -21.87 2.28
N VAL A 84 25.24 -21.10 1.28
CA VAL A 84 24.80 -21.63 0.00
C VAL A 84 25.79 -21.17 -1.06
N VAL A 85 26.33 -22.12 -1.81
CA VAL A 85 27.23 -21.86 -2.93
C VAL A 85 26.62 -22.37 -4.24
N LYS A 86 26.82 -21.62 -5.32
CA LYS A 86 26.54 -22.03 -6.69
C LYS A 86 27.81 -22.62 -7.27
N LEU A 87 27.78 -23.87 -7.69
CA LEU A 87 28.85 -24.49 -8.46
C LEU A 87 28.47 -24.53 -9.93
N ARG A 88 29.32 -23.97 -10.79
CA ARG A 88 29.15 -23.97 -12.24
C ARG A 88 30.18 -24.87 -12.90
N SER A 89 29.71 -25.76 -13.78
CA SER A 89 30.59 -26.64 -14.56
C SER A 89 30.86 -26.07 -15.95
N SER A 90 32.15 -25.94 -16.28
CA SER A 90 32.63 -25.67 -17.65
C SER A 90 33.02 -26.94 -18.40
N ALA A 91 32.89 -28.12 -17.78
CA ALA A 91 33.23 -29.40 -18.41
C ALA A 91 32.29 -29.75 -19.57
N ALA A 92 32.84 -30.37 -20.61
CA ALA A 92 32.05 -30.93 -21.72
C ALA A 92 31.31 -32.24 -21.36
N LYS A 93 31.60 -32.83 -20.20
CA LYS A 93 30.97 -34.05 -19.65
C LYS A 93 30.54 -33.80 -18.20
N VAL A 94 29.71 -34.69 -17.66
CA VAL A 94 29.28 -34.63 -16.25
C VAL A 94 30.53 -34.57 -15.36
N ALA A 95 30.66 -33.50 -14.60
CA ALA A 95 31.78 -33.28 -13.68
C ALA A 95 31.38 -33.80 -12.30
N LYS A 96 32.20 -34.69 -11.73
CA LYS A 96 32.03 -35.11 -10.33
C LYS A 96 32.39 -33.93 -9.43
N ILE A 97 31.55 -33.64 -8.43
CA ILE A 97 31.89 -32.68 -7.40
C ILE A 97 32.92 -33.34 -6.48
N PRO A 98 34.12 -32.75 -6.30
CA PRO A 98 35.12 -33.29 -5.40
C PRO A 98 34.59 -33.39 -3.97
N ASP A 99 34.92 -34.47 -3.28
CA ASP A 99 34.58 -34.65 -1.86
C ASP A 99 35.55 -33.78 -1.04
N LEU A 100 35.11 -32.57 -0.72
CA LEU A 100 35.89 -31.55 0.00
C LEU A 100 35.14 -31.14 1.25
N GLU A 101 35.90 -30.94 2.33
CA GLU A 101 35.38 -30.40 3.58
C GLU A 101 35.35 -28.86 3.49
N LEU A 102 34.16 -28.26 3.61
CA LEU A 102 34.01 -26.82 3.70
C LEU A 102 34.11 -26.38 5.16
N ARG A 103 35.02 -25.45 5.45
CA ARG A 103 35.18 -24.83 6.77
C ARG A 103 34.92 -23.33 6.70
N ALA A 104 34.26 -22.79 7.71
CA ALA A 104 34.18 -21.35 7.94
C ALA A 104 35.29 -20.94 8.92
N ARG A 105 36.11 -19.97 8.55
CA ARG A 105 37.15 -19.42 9.42
C ARG A 105 36.71 -18.07 10.00
N THR A 106 36.95 -17.85 11.29
CA THR A 106 36.69 -16.56 11.94
C THR A 106 37.88 -15.60 11.81
N SER A 107 37.68 -14.31 12.11
CA SER A 107 38.75 -13.32 12.25
C SER A 107 39.81 -13.74 13.27
N ASP A 108 39.38 -14.44 14.31
CA ASP A 108 40.23 -14.87 15.43
C ASP A 108 40.96 -16.19 15.14
N GLY A 109 40.78 -16.77 13.95
CA GLY A 109 41.51 -17.94 13.48
C GLY A 109 40.86 -19.30 13.81
N PHE A 110 39.66 -19.32 14.39
CA PHE A 110 38.92 -20.57 14.61
C PHE A 110 38.34 -21.09 13.30
N GLU A 111 38.35 -22.41 13.12
CA GLU A 111 37.77 -23.08 11.95
C GLU A 111 36.60 -23.99 12.37
N TYR A 112 35.47 -23.84 11.70
CA TYR A 112 34.28 -24.64 11.92
C TYR A 112 33.94 -25.45 10.65
N PRO A 113 34.03 -26.79 10.67
CA PRO A 113 33.60 -27.60 9.55
C PRO A 113 32.08 -27.54 9.40
N LEU A 114 31.61 -27.27 8.18
CA LEU A 114 30.20 -27.17 7.87
C LEU A 114 29.66 -28.51 7.40
N GLN A 115 28.49 -28.90 7.91
CA GLN A 115 27.80 -30.11 7.46
C GLN A 115 27.13 -29.86 6.11
N ALA A 116 27.37 -30.75 5.14
CA ALA A 116 26.68 -30.71 3.86
C ALA A 116 25.22 -31.15 3.98
N SER A 117 24.33 -30.49 3.26
CA SER A 117 22.92 -30.90 3.15
C SER A 117 22.81 -32.24 2.42
N VAL A 118 21.88 -33.08 2.84
CA VAL A 118 21.71 -34.44 2.29
C VAL A 118 21.21 -34.48 0.85
N PHE A 119 20.75 -33.35 0.32
CA PHE A 119 20.34 -33.19 -1.09
C PHE A 119 21.35 -32.42 -1.93
N ASN A 120 22.55 -32.16 -1.41
CA ASN A 120 23.62 -31.61 -2.24
C ASN A 120 23.93 -32.57 -3.39
N ALA A 121 24.05 -32.02 -4.60
CA ALA A 121 24.44 -32.79 -5.76
C ALA A 121 25.87 -33.36 -5.56
N HIS A 122 26.11 -34.57 -6.07
CA HIS A 122 27.46 -35.16 -6.11
C HIS A 122 28.12 -35.03 -7.50
N ALA A 123 27.37 -34.58 -8.50
CA ALA A 123 27.85 -34.35 -9.86
C ALA A 123 27.03 -33.26 -10.55
N ILE A 124 27.65 -32.54 -11.49
CA ILE A 124 27.07 -31.41 -12.22
C ILE A 124 27.07 -31.74 -13.72
N ARG A 125 25.95 -31.48 -14.39
CA ARG A 125 25.86 -31.68 -15.85
C ARG A 125 26.64 -30.59 -16.62
N PRO A 126 27.11 -30.88 -17.84
CA PRO A 126 27.81 -29.89 -18.66
C PRO A 126 27.06 -28.56 -18.78
N GLY A 127 27.74 -27.44 -18.52
CA GLY A 127 27.18 -26.10 -18.68
C GLY A 127 26.06 -25.72 -17.70
N THR A 128 25.81 -26.53 -16.67
CA THR A 128 24.79 -26.27 -15.65
C THR A 128 25.40 -25.73 -14.35
N THR A 129 24.53 -25.18 -13.51
CA THR A 129 24.86 -24.70 -12.17
C THR A 129 24.04 -25.49 -11.15
N GLU A 130 24.68 -25.96 -10.08
CA GLU A 130 24.03 -26.63 -8.95
C GLU A 130 24.25 -25.83 -7.67
N GLU A 131 23.26 -25.81 -6.78
CA GLU A 131 23.37 -25.16 -5.47
C GLU A 131 23.72 -26.20 -4.39
N LEU A 132 24.76 -25.91 -3.60
CA LEU A 132 25.16 -26.74 -2.46
C LEU A 132 24.95 -25.94 -1.18
N ASN A 133 24.26 -26.54 -0.22
CA ASN A 133 23.96 -25.95 1.08
C ASN A 133 24.77 -26.62 2.18
N TYR A 134 25.34 -25.81 3.07
CA TYR A 134 26.13 -26.24 4.21
C TYR A 134 25.70 -25.47 5.46
N MET A 135 25.68 -26.13 6.61
CA MET A 135 25.31 -25.51 7.88
C MET A 135 26.05 -26.11 9.07
N VAL A 136 26.34 -25.29 10.07
CA VAL A 136 26.74 -25.74 11.41
C VAL A 136 26.09 -24.85 12.45
N THR A 137 25.82 -25.40 13.63
CA THR A 137 25.44 -24.62 14.81
C THR A 137 26.56 -24.77 15.83
N VAL A 138 27.19 -23.67 16.17
CA VAL A 138 28.27 -23.59 17.15
C VAL A 138 27.64 -23.23 18.50
N ASP A 139 27.98 -23.94 19.56
CA ASP A 139 27.58 -23.61 20.93
C ASP A 139 28.41 -22.42 21.46
N SER A 140 28.26 -21.27 20.80
CA SER A 140 28.79 -19.98 21.19
C SER A 140 27.63 -18.99 21.19
N ARG A 141 27.53 -18.18 22.23
CA ARG A 141 26.57 -17.07 22.32
C ARG A 141 27.22 -15.71 22.07
N VAL A 142 28.50 -15.73 21.70
CA VAL A 142 29.27 -14.53 21.34
C VAL A 142 29.22 -14.38 19.82
N PRO A 143 28.89 -13.20 19.29
CA PRO A 143 28.97 -12.92 17.86
C PRO A 143 30.36 -13.28 17.32
N LEU A 144 30.38 -14.05 16.23
CA LEU A 144 31.60 -14.42 15.52
C LEU A 144 31.74 -13.53 14.29
N ASP A 145 32.94 -13.13 13.93
CA ASP A 145 33.19 -12.46 12.64
C ASP A 145 33.83 -13.46 11.67
N LEU A 146 33.20 -13.70 10.52
CA LEU A 146 33.73 -14.60 9.49
C LEU A 146 34.75 -13.88 8.62
N SER A 147 35.89 -14.52 8.37
CA SER A 147 36.97 -13.99 7.52
C SER A 147 36.96 -14.66 6.14
N GLU A 148 36.90 -15.99 6.10
CA GLU A 148 36.96 -16.77 4.86
C GLU A 148 36.17 -18.09 4.93
N LEU A 149 35.84 -18.60 3.75
CA LEU A 149 35.37 -19.98 3.53
C LEU A 149 36.48 -20.79 2.86
N ALA A 150 36.86 -21.91 3.45
CA ALA A 150 38.00 -22.71 3.01
C ALA A 150 37.58 -24.15 2.67
N TRP A 151 37.96 -24.61 1.48
CA TRP A 151 37.75 -25.98 1.02
C TRP A 151 39.01 -26.80 1.19
N TYR A 152 38.92 -27.90 1.94
CA TYR A 152 40.02 -28.82 2.18
C TYR A 152 39.78 -30.17 1.53
N ALA A 153 40.80 -30.67 0.85
CA ALA A 153 40.89 -32.10 0.52
C ALA A 153 41.49 -32.81 1.73
N VAL A 154 40.72 -33.74 2.31
CA VAL A 154 41.09 -34.47 3.51
C VAL A 154 41.33 -35.93 3.15
N ASP A 155 42.54 -36.42 3.38
CA ASP A 155 42.85 -37.84 3.31
C ASP A 155 42.72 -38.48 4.70
N TRP A 156 41.60 -39.15 4.91
CA TRP A 156 41.29 -39.86 6.16
C TRP A 156 42.08 -41.17 6.32
N TYR A 157 42.76 -41.64 5.26
CA TYR A 157 43.43 -42.94 5.25
C TYR A 157 44.96 -42.83 5.42
N SER A 158 45.52 -41.61 5.47
CA SER A 158 46.91 -41.38 5.86
C SER A 158 47.05 -41.04 7.34
N TYR A 159 48.13 -41.53 7.97
CA TYR A 159 48.50 -41.16 9.33
C TYR A 159 49.90 -40.51 9.35
N PRO A 160 50.03 -39.27 9.84
CA PRO A 160 48.96 -38.38 10.31
C PRO A 160 48.04 -37.93 9.16
N LYS A 161 46.80 -37.56 9.51
CA LYS A 161 45.78 -37.04 8.58
C LYS A 161 46.39 -35.93 7.70
N GLN A 162 46.31 -36.07 6.38
CA GLN A 162 46.77 -35.05 5.46
C GLN A 162 45.62 -34.15 5.02
N GLU A 163 45.78 -32.83 5.22
CA GLU A 163 44.81 -31.81 4.80
C GLU A 163 45.47 -30.88 3.79
N THR A 164 44.87 -30.74 2.60
CA THR A 164 45.35 -29.83 1.55
C THR A 164 44.30 -28.78 1.24
N LEU A 165 44.62 -27.50 1.46
CA LEU A 165 43.76 -26.38 1.07
C LEU A 165 43.63 -26.33 -0.46
N LYS A 166 42.40 -26.31 -0.96
CA LYS A 166 42.08 -26.23 -2.40
C LYS A 166 41.62 -24.85 -2.82
N LEU A 167 40.82 -24.19 -2.00
CA LEU A 167 40.28 -22.87 -2.26
C LEU A 167 40.01 -22.15 -0.95
N ALA A 168 40.33 -20.87 -0.87
CA ALA A 168 39.93 -19.97 0.20
C ALA A 168 39.23 -18.75 -0.40
N VAL A 169 38.03 -18.45 0.06
CA VAL A 169 37.18 -17.37 -0.43
C VAL A 169 36.99 -16.34 0.69
N PRO A 170 37.39 -15.07 0.51
CA PRO A 170 37.20 -14.05 1.53
C PRO A 170 35.71 -13.68 1.63
N VAL A 171 35.17 -13.67 2.85
CA VAL A 171 33.74 -13.36 3.13
C VAL A 171 33.53 -12.32 4.23
N ALA A 172 34.60 -11.64 4.64
CA ALA A 172 34.54 -10.59 5.65
C ALA A 172 33.48 -9.53 5.33
N GLY A 173 32.57 -9.31 6.28
CA GLY A 173 31.47 -8.34 6.17
C GLY A 173 30.32 -8.74 5.22
N GLN A 174 30.35 -9.94 4.62
CA GLN A 174 29.29 -10.39 3.70
C GLN A 174 28.19 -11.20 4.39
N ALA A 175 28.46 -11.71 5.60
CA ALA A 175 27.54 -12.58 6.31
C ALA A 175 26.32 -11.81 6.84
N TRP A 176 25.12 -12.34 6.60
CA TRP A 176 23.91 -11.86 7.23
C TRP A 176 23.88 -12.31 8.69
N THR A 177 23.82 -11.37 9.62
CA THR A 177 23.88 -11.66 11.06
C THR A 177 22.52 -11.78 11.74
N GLY A 178 21.46 -11.93 10.95
CA GLY A 178 20.08 -12.17 11.42
C GLY A 178 19.16 -10.96 11.20
N PRO A 179 17.85 -11.09 11.46
CA PRO A 179 16.85 -10.06 11.18
C PRO A 179 17.15 -8.69 11.79
N ALA A 180 17.76 -8.68 12.99
CA ALA A 180 18.18 -7.47 13.69
C ALA A 180 19.41 -6.79 13.05
N ALA A 181 20.12 -7.44 12.14
CA ALA A 181 21.23 -6.85 11.40
C ALA A 181 20.73 -5.73 10.47
N GLY A 182 21.37 -4.56 10.54
CA GLY A 182 21.06 -3.43 9.65
C GLY A 182 21.99 -3.40 8.45
N PHE A 183 21.55 -2.75 7.38
CA PHE A 183 22.40 -2.47 6.20
C PHE A 183 23.24 -1.18 6.35
N GLY A 184 23.21 -0.52 7.51
CA GLY A 184 23.94 0.72 7.76
C GLY A 184 23.62 1.80 6.72
N ASP A 185 24.67 2.42 6.17
CA ASP A 185 24.54 3.43 5.11
C ASP A 185 24.17 2.86 3.73
N ALA A 186 24.19 1.53 3.56
CA ALA A 186 23.85 0.85 2.31
C ALA A 186 22.33 0.70 2.07
N LEU A 187 21.50 1.42 2.83
CA LEU A 187 20.05 1.43 2.61
C LEU A 187 19.68 2.14 1.31
N LEU A 188 18.89 1.46 0.48
CA LEU A 188 18.31 2.03 -0.73
C LEU A 188 17.31 3.14 -0.38
N SER A 189 17.24 4.15 -1.25
CA SER A 189 16.19 5.16 -1.20
C SER A 189 14.83 4.55 -1.57
N TRP A 190 13.76 5.04 -0.94
CA TRP A 190 12.40 4.64 -1.31
C TRP A 190 12.13 4.86 -2.81
N GLY A 191 11.37 3.95 -3.43
CA GLY A 191 11.05 4.02 -4.86
C GLY A 191 12.17 3.56 -5.79
N THR A 192 13.34 3.18 -5.27
CA THR A 192 14.44 2.66 -6.09
C THR A 192 14.11 1.23 -6.53
N PRO A 193 14.06 0.94 -7.85
CA PRO A 193 13.84 -0.41 -8.34
C PRO A 193 14.97 -1.35 -7.97
N PHE A 194 14.64 -2.60 -7.65
CA PHE A 194 15.61 -3.63 -7.29
C PHE A 194 15.36 -4.99 -7.94
N ARG A 195 16.39 -5.84 -7.92
CA ARG A 195 16.34 -7.26 -8.33
C ARG A 195 16.80 -8.17 -7.19
N LEU A 196 16.23 -9.37 -7.12
CA LEU A 196 16.66 -10.42 -6.18
C LEU A 196 17.86 -11.24 -6.70
N SER A 197 18.30 -11.00 -7.94
CA SER A 197 19.47 -11.66 -8.50
C SER A 197 20.77 -11.06 -7.93
N PRO A 198 21.83 -11.88 -7.70
CA PRO A 198 21.96 -13.29 -8.10
C PRO A 198 21.41 -14.30 -7.07
N ALA A 199 20.88 -13.85 -5.93
CA ALA A 199 20.37 -14.73 -4.88
C ALA A 199 19.21 -15.60 -5.37
N VAL A 200 18.33 -15.04 -6.20
CA VAL A 200 17.30 -15.81 -6.91
C VAL A 200 17.47 -15.58 -8.40
N ASP A 201 17.48 -16.67 -9.17
CA ASP A 201 17.54 -16.60 -10.63
C ASP A 201 16.17 -16.16 -11.16
N SER A 202 15.97 -14.85 -11.22
CA SER A 202 14.73 -14.22 -11.67
C SER A 202 15.06 -12.88 -12.34
N PRO A 203 14.51 -12.61 -13.55
CA PRO A 203 14.72 -11.34 -14.23
C PRO A 203 13.77 -10.24 -13.73
N LEU A 204 12.85 -10.57 -12.81
CA LEU A 204 11.80 -9.67 -12.33
C LEU A 204 12.39 -8.44 -11.64
N VAL A 205 11.78 -7.29 -11.91
CA VAL A 205 12.13 -5.99 -11.33
C VAL A 205 11.04 -5.57 -10.34
N TYR A 206 11.45 -5.14 -9.16
CA TYR A 206 10.56 -4.77 -8.06
C TYR A 206 10.72 -3.28 -7.73
N THR A 207 9.63 -2.53 -7.70
CA THR A 207 9.64 -1.10 -7.36
C THR A 207 8.64 -0.84 -6.24
N PRO A 208 9.10 -0.52 -5.02
CA PRO A 208 8.19 -0.10 -3.95
C PRO A 208 7.56 1.25 -4.28
N GLU A 209 6.24 1.35 -4.14
CA GLU A 209 5.50 2.56 -4.55
C GLU A 209 4.89 3.29 -3.37
N SER A 210 4.14 2.58 -2.52
CA SER A 210 3.47 3.19 -1.38
C SER A 210 3.62 2.36 -0.11
N VAL A 211 3.53 3.06 1.03
CA VAL A 211 3.41 2.45 2.35
C VAL A 211 2.23 3.08 3.07
N SER A 212 1.40 2.25 3.70
CA SER A 212 0.24 2.66 4.49
C SER A 212 0.30 2.00 5.85
N THR A 213 -0.35 2.59 6.86
CA THR A 213 -0.52 1.96 8.17
C THR A 213 -1.96 2.08 8.59
N ASP A 214 -2.51 0.94 9.01
CA ASP A 214 -3.92 0.76 9.34
C ASP A 214 -4.06 0.03 10.67
N ASN A 215 -5.05 0.42 11.47
CA ASN A 215 -5.38 -0.28 12.71
C ASN A 215 -6.39 -1.38 12.41
N THR A 216 -6.00 -2.63 12.63
CA THR A 216 -6.88 -3.80 12.52
C THR A 216 -7.35 -4.24 13.91
N ALA A 217 -8.29 -5.19 13.97
CA ALA A 217 -8.70 -5.82 15.22
C ALA A 217 -7.52 -6.48 15.97
N ASN A 218 -6.48 -6.90 15.24
CA ASN A 218 -5.28 -7.55 15.78
C ASN A 218 -4.14 -6.58 16.08
N GLY A 219 -4.34 -5.28 15.85
CA GLY A 219 -3.31 -4.24 16.01
C GLY A 219 -2.95 -3.53 14.70
N PRO A 220 -2.02 -2.55 14.77
CA PRO A 220 -1.53 -1.85 13.59
C PRO A 220 -0.83 -2.79 12.60
N VAL A 221 -1.11 -2.59 11.31
CA VAL A 221 -0.46 -3.28 10.20
C VAL A 221 0.07 -2.23 9.23
N THR A 222 1.37 -2.27 8.98
CA THR A 222 2.00 -1.48 7.91
C THR A 222 2.01 -2.31 6.63
N THR A 223 1.45 -1.76 5.55
CA THR A 223 1.41 -2.40 4.23
C THR A 223 2.43 -1.74 3.31
N VAL A 224 3.29 -2.54 2.69
CA VAL A 224 4.22 -2.09 1.64
C VAL A 224 3.70 -2.59 0.28
N LYS A 225 3.37 -1.66 -0.62
CA LYS A 225 2.95 -1.97 -1.99
C LYS A 225 4.16 -1.93 -2.93
N VAL A 226 4.37 -3.02 -3.67
CA VAL A 226 5.50 -3.18 -4.60
C VAL A 226 4.96 -3.52 -5.99
N LEU A 227 5.36 -2.74 -7.00
CA LEU A 227 5.14 -3.07 -8.41
C LEU A 227 6.18 -4.11 -8.85
N VAL A 228 5.72 -5.24 -9.38
CA VAL A 228 6.57 -6.26 -9.99
C VAL A 228 6.37 -6.20 -11.49
N LYS A 229 7.48 -6.08 -12.23
CA LYS A 229 7.49 -6.11 -13.69
C LYS A 229 8.28 -7.30 -14.18
N ASN A 230 7.73 -8.01 -15.16
CA ASN A 230 8.46 -9.01 -15.93
C ASN A 230 9.02 -8.39 -17.22
N PRO A 231 10.31 -8.00 -17.25
CA PRO A 231 10.92 -7.44 -18.47
C PRO A 231 11.28 -8.52 -19.50
N SER A 232 11.14 -9.80 -19.17
CA SER A 232 11.55 -10.89 -20.04
C SER A 232 10.50 -11.19 -21.12
N ALA A 233 10.92 -11.91 -22.15
CA ALA A 233 10.04 -12.41 -23.21
C ALA A 233 9.34 -13.74 -22.84
N LYS A 234 9.46 -14.19 -21.59
CA LYS A 234 8.91 -15.47 -21.12
C LYS A 234 8.03 -15.23 -19.90
N ARG A 235 7.16 -16.19 -19.60
CA ARG A 235 6.44 -16.22 -18.33
C ARG A 235 7.43 -16.47 -17.19
N GLU A 236 7.26 -15.73 -16.09
CA GLU A 236 8.14 -15.83 -14.93
C GLU A 236 7.30 -15.93 -13.64
N ALA A 237 7.71 -16.80 -12.73
CA ALA A 237 7.10 -16.91 -11.42
C ALA A 237 7.74 -15.90 -10.47
N VAL A 238 6.92 -15.20 -9.68
CA VAL A 238 7.40 -14.31 -8.61
C VAL A 238 7.92 -15.19 -7.47
N PRO A 239 9.23 -15.16 -7.17
CA PRO A 239 9.79 -15.92 -6.07
C PRO A 239 9.18 -15.53 -4.72
N ASP A 240 9.25 -16.46 -3.77
CA ASP A 240 8.91 -16.16 -2.39
C ASP A 240 10.07 -15.39 -1.73
N PHE A 241 9.74 -14.25 -1.15
CA PHE A 241 10.63 -13.46 -0.31
C PHE A 241 9.80 -12.75 0.76
N THR A 242 10.47 -12.21 1.77
CA THR A 242 9.83 -11.53 2.90
C THR A 242 10.35 -10.11 3.03
N VAL A 243 9.55 -9.26 3.66
CA VAL A 243 9.86 -7.85 3.90
C VAL A 243 9.65 -7.59 5.38
N ASP A 244 10.74 -7.40 6.11
CA ASP A 244 10.72 -7.21 7.56
C ASP A 244 10.90 -5.73 7.92
N GLY A 245 9.95 -5.18 8.66
CA GLY A 245 9.97 -3.80 9.11
C GLY A 245 10.94 -3.59 10.27
N ARG A 246 11.61 -2.44 10.29
CA ARG A 246 12.53 -2.06 11.37
C ARG A 246 12.19 -0.71 11.98
N THR A 247 12.30 -0.65 13.30
CA THR A 247 12.26 0.57 14.09
C THR A 247 13.63 1.26 14.15
N GLU A 248 13.64 2.49 14.64
CA GLU A 248 14.89 3.19 14.95
C GLU A 248 15.50 2.63 16.24
N GLY A 249 16.75 2.22 16.15
CA GLY A 249 17.62 2.02 17.29
C GLY A 249 19.04 2.26 16.81
N THR A 250 19.91 2.80 17.66
CA THR A 250 21.35 2.76 17.38
C THR A 250 21.76 1.28 17.33
N VAL A 251 22.73 0.93 16.49
CA VAL A 251 23.28 -0.44 16.43
C VAL A 251 23.54 -0.93 17.87
N GLY A 252 22.80 -1.95 18.31
CA GLY A 252 22.96 -2.57 19.64
C GLY A 252 21.99 -2.16 20.76
N THR A 253 21.04 -1.24 20.57
CA THR A 253 20.00 -0.93 21.57
C THR A 253 18.62 -0.73 20.94
N ASP A 254 17.66 -1.55 21.35
CA ASP A 254 16.20 -1.51 21.06
C ASP A 254 15.76 -1.44 19.58
N GLN A 255 16.51 -2.05 18.67
CA GLN A 255 16.02 -2.31 17.31
C GLN A 255 15.03 -3.48 17.32
N THR A 256 13.74 -3.15 17.26
CA THR A 256 12.69 -4.17 17.10
C THR A 256 12.44 -4.41 15.61
N VAL A 257 12.44 -5.68 15.22
CA VAL A 257 12.15 -6.16 13.87
C VAL A 257 10.78 -6.79 13.86
N TYR A 258 9.98 -6.46 12.85
CA TYR A 258 8.63 -6.95 12.67
C TYR A 258 8.56 -7.73 11.37
N SER A 259 8.25 -9.02 11.47
CA SER A 259 8.24 -9.87 10.28
C SER A 259 7.02 -9.62 9.41
N GLY A 260 7.26 -9.36 8.13
CA GLY A 260 6.21 -9.17 7.15
C GLY A 260 5.98 -10.40 6.27
N LYS A 261 4.78 -10.48 5.71
CA LYS A 261 4.39 -11.56 4.79
C LYS A 261 3.71 -11.00 3.56
N ARG A 262 3.96 -11.63 2.41
CA ARG A 262 3.21 -11.35 1.18
C ARG A 262 1.75 -11.76 1.39
N THR A 263 0.81 -10.92 0.95
CA THR A 263 -0.63 -11.18 1.08
C THR A 263 -1.20 -12.00 -0.08
N GLU A 264 -0.61 -11.90 -1.26
CA GLU A 264 -1.02 -12.67 -2.43
C GLU A 264 -0.68 -14.16 -2.27
N ALA A 265 -1.59 -15.02 -2.73
CA ALA A 265 -1.38 -16.46 -2.74
C ALA A 265 -0.26 -16.87 -3.72
N SER A 266 0.59 -17.80 -3.29
CA SER A 266 1.58 -18.46 -4.15
C SER A 266 0.95 -19.65 -4.90
N PRO A 267 1.34 -19.94 -6.16
CA PRO A 267 2.33 -19.24 -6.97
C PRO A 267 1.72 -18.02 -7.70
N LEU A 268 2.50 -16.94 -7.78
CA LEU A 268 2.17 -15.77 -8.58
C LEU A 268 3.00 -15.80 -9.87
N ILE A 269 2.34 -15.75 -11.04
CA ILE A 269 2.98 -15.85 -12.35
C ILE A 269 2.67 -14.59 -13.15
N LEU A 270 3.68 -14.05 -13.82
CA LEU A 270 3.61 -12.91 -14.72
C LEU A 270 3.93 -13.36 -16.15
N GLU A 271 3.07 -13.03 -17.10
CA GLU A 271 3.35 -13.17 -18.53
C GLU A 271 4.45 -12.21 -18.99
N ALA A 272 4.92 -12.38 -20.22
CA ALA A 272 5.96 -11.53 -20.80
C ALA A 272 5.50 -10.06 -20.85
N GLY A 273 6.29 -9.14 -20.29
CA GLY A 273 5.96 -7.72 -20.22
C GLY A 273 4.89 -7.34 -19.19
N GLU A 274 4.28 -8.31 -18.51
CA GLU A 274 3.22 -8.06 -17.51
C GLU A 274 3.78 -7.32 -16.29
N GLN A 275 2.92 -6.51 -15.68
CA GLN A 275 3.18 -5.83 -14.43
C GLN A 275 2.04 -6.11 -13.47
N ARG A 276 2.35 -6.30 -12.19
CA ARG A 276 1.35 -6.54 -11.14
C ARG A 276 1.83 -5.98 -9.80
N TYR A 277 0.88 -5.54 -8.98
CA TYR A 277 1.18 -5.16 -7.60
C TYR A 277 1.22 -6.38 -6.68
N ILE A 278 2.17 -6.41 -5.77
CA ILE A 278 2.21 -7.32 -4.62
C ILE A 278 2.27 -6.50 -3.34
N HIS A 279 1.75 -7.07 -2.24
CA HIS A 279 1.67 -6.37 -0.97
C HIS A 279 2.30 -7.20 0.15
N PHE A 280 3.01 -6.51 1.03
CA PHE A 280 3.57 -7.07 2.24
C PHE A 280 2.88 -6.47 3.46
N ALA A 281 2.24 -7.31 4.27
CA ALA A 281 1.64 -6.93 5.54
C ALA A 281 2.65 -7.15 6.67
N ILE A 282 2.96 -6.08 7.41
CA ILE A 282 3.89 -6.07 8.53
C ILE A 282 3.09 -5.70 9.80
N PRO A 283 2.68 -6.68 10.62
CA PRO A 283 2.05 -6.40 11.91
C PRO A 283 3.04 -5.71 12.84
N THR A 284 2.61 -4.66 13.54
CA THR A 284 3.45 -3.90 14.48
C THR A 284 2.72 -3.64 15.79
N ASP A 285 3.48 -3.33 16.85
CA ASP A 285 2.88 -2.92 18.12
C ASP A 285 2.33 -1.49 18.05
N LYS A 286 1.39 -1.17 18.93
CA LYS A 286 0.78 0.18 18.99
C LYS A 286 1.84 1.25 19.21
N GLY A 287 1.81 2.30 18.38
CA GLY A 287 2.75 3.42 18.46
C GLY A 287 4.09 3.17 17.78
N THR A 288 4.31 1.99 17.20
CA THR A 288 5.52 1.67 16.44
C THR A 288 5.61 2.51 15.17
N VAL A 289 6.78 3.11 14.93
CA VAL A 289 7.09 3.80 13.67
C VAL A 289 8.24 3.09 12.99
N LEU A 290 7.95 2.46 11.86
CA LEU A 290 8.98 1.84 11.02
C LEU A 290 9.77 2.91 10.25
N LYS A 291 11.09 2.72 10.15
CA LYS A 291 12.00 3.63 9.42
C LYS A 291 12.63 2.99 8.19
N SER A 292 12.72 1.67 8.17
CA SER A 292 13.26 0.92 7.05
C SER A 292 12.63 -0.47 6.99
N PHE A 293 12.84 -1.17 5.89
CA PHE A 293 12.56 -2.60 5.79
C PHE A 293 13.75 -3.35 5.21
N ASN A 294 13.87 -4.62 5.59
CA ASN A 294 14.81 -5.57 5.04
C ASN A 294 14.09 -6.50 4.06
N VAL A 295 14.65 -6.69 2.88
CA VAL A 295 14.17 -7.72 1.96
C VAL A 295 15.01 -8.97 2.14
N MET A 296 14.34 -10.10 2.37
CA MET A 296 15.00 -11.35 2.73
C MET A 296 14.50 -12.50 1.87
N THR A 297 15.41 -13.35 1.43
CA THR A 297 15.11 -14.60 0.74
C THR A 297 15.25 -15.77 1.70
N GLN A 298 14.46 -16.83 1.50
CA GLN A 298 14.52 -18.02 2.33
C GLN A 298 15.40 -19.10 1.68
N GLU A 299 16.23 -19.74 2.49
CA GLU A 299 17.03 -20.91 2.13
C GLU A 299 16.60 -22.09 3.01
N THR A 300 16.84 -23.32 2.54
CA THR A 300 16.50 -24.54 3.29
C THR A 300 17.68 -25.50 3.33
N PHE A 301 18.14 -25.82 4.54
CA PHE A 301 19.11 -26.87 4.81
C PHE A 301 18.39 -28.17 5.19
N ARG A 302 18.86 -29.32 4.74
CA ARG A 302 18.27 -30.61 5.08
C ARG A 302 19.31 -31.55 5.65
N GLN A 303 18.98 -32.14 6.78
CA GLN A 303 19.82 -33.10 7.49
C GLN A 303 19.08 -34.43 7.62
N MET A 304 19.81 -35.53 7.55
CA MET A 304 19.31 -36.85 7.89
C MET A 304 19.83 -37.23 9.27
N ASP A 305 18.94 -37.69 10.13
CA ASP A 305 19.31 -38.21 11.45
C ASP A 305 19.85 -39.66 11.37
N ALA A 306 20.33 -40.19 12.50
CA ALA A 306 20.86 -41.54 12.58
C ALA A 306 19.81 -42.65 12.29
N LYS A 307 18.51 -42.30 12.27
CA LYS A 307 17.39 -43.19 11.94
C LYS A 307 16.93 -43.07 10.48
N GLY A 308 17.61 -42.26 9.68
CA GLY A 308 17.27 -42.02 8.27
C GLY A 308 16.14 -41.02 8.05
N GLN A 309 15.68 -40.31 9.08
CA GLN A 309 14.65 -39.27 8.93
C GLN A 309 15.28 -37.95 8.48
N VAL A 310 14.66 -37.30 7.49
CA VAL A 310 15.11 -36.02 6.94
C VAL A 310 14.39 -34.86 7.62
N SER A 311 15.14 -34.02 8.33
CA SER A 311 14.67 -32.76 8.91
C SER A 311 15.08 -31.57 8.03
N ALA A 312 14.18 -30.63 7.79
CA ALA A 312 14.45 -29.39 7.08
C ALA A 312 14.57 -28.21 8.06
N SER A 313 15.65 -27.44 7.95
CA SER A 313 15.88 -26.19 8.67
C SER A 313 15.83 -25.04 7.67
N ALA A 314 14.81 -24.20 7.74
CA ALA A 314 14.74 -22.99 6.94
C ALA A 314 15.38 -21.81 7.68
N TYR A 315 15.97 -20.89 6.92
CA TYR A 315 16.54 -19.65 7.44
C TYR A 315 16.45 -18.53 6.40
N SER A 316 16.43 -17.28 6.88
CA SER A 316 16.29 -16.09 6.03
C SER A 316 17.62 -15.37 5.91
N VAL A 317 17.92 -14.89 4.70
CA VAL A 317 19.13 -14.11 4.40
C VAL A 317 18.72 -12.75 3.84
N GLY A 318 19.12 -11.68 4.53
CA GLY A 318 18.91 -10.30 4.08
C GLY A 318 19.68 -10.01 2.79
N ARG A 319 19.03 -9.34 1.84
CA ARG A 319 19.61 -8.99 0.53
C ARG A 319 19.87 -7.51 0.38
N PHE A 320 18.93 -6.69 0.82
CA PHE A 320 19.06 -5.24 0.84
C PHE A 320 18.08 -4.69 1.89
N GLY A 321 18.39 -3.49 2.37
CA GLY A 321 17.48 -2.72 3.16
C GLY A 321 17.06 -1.46 2.41
N MET A 322 15.89 -0.95 2.73
CA MET A 322 15.36 0.25 2.10
C MET A 322 14.79 1.20 3.15
N LYS A 323 15.07 2.50 2.99
CA LYS A 323 14.48 3.55 3.81
C LYS A 323 12.99 3.65 3.50
N LEU A 324 12.17 3.70 4.54
CA LEU A 324 10.77 4.06 4.39
C LEU A 324 10.66 5.57 4.17
N PRO A 325 9.70 6.03 3.37
CA PRO A 325 9.42 7.44 3.24
C PRO A 325 8.92 7.95 4.59
N VAL A 326 9.16 9.23 4.88
CA VAL A 326 8.60 9.85 6.09
C VAL A 326 7.10 9.99 5.88
N VAL A 327 6.35 8.99 6.35
CA VAL A 327 4.88 9.01 6.31
C VAL A 327 4.38 9.46 7.67
N ASN A 328 4.37 10.77 7.87
CA ASN A 328 3.54 11.38 8.91
C ASN A 328 2.46 12.23 8.23
N GLY A 329 1.32 12.41 8.91
CA GLY A 329 0.18 13.09 8.30
C GLY A 329 0.48 14.54 7.88
N ILE A 330 1.48 15.18 8.49
CA ILE A 330 1.93 16.54 8.14
C ILE A 330 2.61 16.54 6.76
N ALA A 331 3.58 15.65 6.55
CA ALA A 331 4.29 15.52 5.28
C ALA A 331 3.34 15.10 4.16
N GLU A 332 2.40 14.21 4.47
CA GLU A 332 1.36 13.82 3.53
C GLU A 332 0.45 15.00 3.16
N PHE A 333 -0.01 15.78 4.15
CA PHE A 333 -0.79 16.99 3.92
C PHE A 333 -0.06 17.98 3.00
N ALA A 334 1.24 18.19 3.23
CA ALA A 334 2.07 19.08 2.43
C ALA A 334 2.31 18.59 1.00
N SER A 335 2.33 17.27 0.79
CA SER A 335 2.62 16.65 -0.52
C SER A 335 1.39 16.41 -1.40
N ALA A 336 0.19 16.34 -0.81
CA ALA A 336 -1.03 16.02 -1.54
C ALA A 336 -1.46 17.17 -2.46
N ALA A 337 -1.84 16.82 -3.69
CA ALA A 337 -2.32 17.79 -4.66
C ALA A 337 -3.76 18.22 -4.33
N MET A 338 -4.05 19.51 -4.49
CA MET A 338 -5.40 20.06 -4.37
C MET A 338 -6.26 19.56 -5.53
N VAL A 339 -7.47 19.09 -5.22
CA VAL A 339 -8.46 18.66 -6.22
C VAL A 339 -9.75 19.46 -6.05
N GLU A 340 -10.34 19.86 -7.18
CA GLU A 340 -11.63 20.54 -7.21
C GLU A 340 -12.80 19.55 -7.07
N ASN A 341 -13.88 19.99 -6.41
CA ASN A 341 -15.08 19.18 -6.28
C ASN A 341 -15.70 18.89 -7.66
N GLY A 342 -16.15 17.65 -7.85
CA GLY A 342 -16.71 17.11 -9.08
C GLY A 342 -15.67 16.69 -10.13
N LYS A 343 -14.37 16.94 -9.90
CA LYS A 343 -13.32 16.44 -10.80
C LYS A 343 -12.91 15.01 -10.43
N PRO A 344 -12.74 14.11 -11.42
CA PRO A 344 -12.23 12.77 -11.17
C PRO A 344 -10.84 12.79 -10.52
N PHE A 345 -10.66 11.94 -9.53
CA PHE A 345 -9.38 11.67 -8.89
C PHE A 345 -8.49 10.83 -9.82
N PRO A 346 -7.22 11.20 -10.00
CA PRO A 346 -6.24 10.33 -10.68
C PRO A 346 -5.83 9.21 -9.72
N LEU A 347 -6.49 8.05 -9.81
CA LEU A 347 -6.21 6.90 -8.96
C LEU A 347 -4.91 6.20 -9.40
N GLN A 348 -4.00 5.97 -8.47
CA GLN A 348 -2.72 5.31 -8.70
C GLN A 348 -2.84 3.80 -8.40
N GLY A 349 -2.33 2.96 -9.31
CA GLY A 349 -2.30 1.51 -9.10
C GLY A 349 -3.68 0.83 -9.02
N ALA A 350 -4.70 1.44 -9.63
CA ALA A 350 -6.09 1.06 -9.51
C ALA A 350 -6.50 -0.19 -10.31
N ALA A 351 -5.61 -0.75 -11.14
CA ALA A 351 -5.97 -1.73 -12.17
C ALA A 351 -6.78 -2.94 -11.65
N ASP A 352 -6.53 -3.36 -10.40
CA ASP A 352 -7.24 -4.49 -9.79
C ASP A 352 -8.39 -4.07 -8.84
N ALA A 353 -8.34 -2.85 -8.30
CA ALA A 353 -9.26 -2.39 -7.24
C ALA A 353 -10.45 -1.56 -7.76
N VAL A 354 -10.23 -0.80 -8.84
CA VAL A 354 -11.23 0.09 -9.44
C VAL A 354 -11.21 -0.12 -10.94
N ASP A 355 -12.38 -0.44 -11.52
CA ASP A 355 -12.52 -0.63 -12.96
C ASP A 355 -12.01 0.61 -13.72
N PRO A 356 -11.24 0.45 -14.80
CA PRO A 356 -10.70 1.58 -15.57
C PRO A 356 -11.77 2.50 -16.15
N ASN A 357 -13.01 2.03 -16.31
CA ASN A 357 -14.16 2.83 -16.75
C ASN A 357 -14.95 3.43 -15.58
N LEU A 358 -14.45 3.33 -14.34
CA LEU A 358 -15.06 3.94 -13.17
C LEU A 358 -14.27 5.18 -12.73
N ALA A 359 -14.88 6.35 -12.90
CA ALA A 359 -14.34 7.59 -12.36
C ALA A 359 -14.83 7.82 -10.93
N VAL A 360 -13.93 8.24 -10.04
CA VAL A 360 -14.22 8.55 -8.64
C VAL A 360 -13.97 10.04 -8.40
N SER A 361 -14.92 10.77 -7.81
CA SER A 361 -14.78 12.21 -7.53
C SER A 361 -15.44 12.59 -6.22
N LEU A 362 -14.92 13.61 -5.52
CA LEU A 362 -15.60 14.22 -4.38
C LEU A 362 -16.53 15.31 -4.88
N VAL A 363 -17.82 15.22 -4.59
CA VAL A 363 -18.81 16.24 -4.99
C VAL A 363 -19.20 17.15 -3.85
N GLU A 364 -19.07 16.68 -2.61
CA GLU A 364 -19.46 17.44 -1.44
C GLU A 364 -18.57 17.09 -0.23
N LEU A 365 -18.12 18.08 0.53
CA LEU A 365 -17.46 17.89 1.83
C LEU A 365 -17.90 19.01 2.78
N HIS A 366 -18.62 18.65 3.83
CA HIS A 366 -19.05 19.58 4.88
C HIS A 366 -18.70 19.06 6.26
N GLN A 367 -18.68 19.97 7.24
CA GLN A 367 -18.47 19.67 8.65
C GLN A 367 -19.66 20.18 9.46
N HIS A 368 -20.11 19.37 10.41
CA HIS A 368 -21.26 19.68 11.26
C HIS A 368 -20.95 19.38 12.72
N VAL A 369 -21.19 20.35 13.60
CA VAL A 369 -21.15 20.13 15.04
C VAL A 369 -22.41 19.37 15.44
N ASN A 370 -22.25 18.26 16.18
CA ASN A 370 -23.40 17.54 16.73
C ASN A 370 -23.66 18.08 18.15
N GLU A 371 -24.55 19.06 18.23
CA GLU A 371 -24.85 19.75 19.48
C GLU A 371 -25.21 18.77 20.62
N GLY A 372 -24.49 18.89 21.74
CA GLY A 372 -24.71 18.06 22.94
C GLY A 372 -24.02 16.70 22.93
N GLU A 373 -23.37 16.32 21.83
CA GLU A 373 -22.70 15.02 21.70
C GLU A 373 -21.18 15.09 21.94
N GLY A 374 -20.58 16.29 21.96
CA GLY A 374 -19.15 16.51 22.22
C GLY A 374 -18.22 16.11 21.07
N TYR A 375 -18.76 15.95 19.86
CA TYR A 375 -18.02 15.69 18.64
C TYR A 375 -18.70 16.34 17.44
N GLN A 376 -17.93 16.51 16.38
CA GLN A 376 -18.43 16.94 15.08
C GLN A 376 -18.27 15.82 14.04
N THR A 377 -19.07 15.89 12.98
CA THR A 377 -19.03 14.95 11.88
C THR A 377 -18.72 15.68 10.58
N ALA A 378 -17.66 15.26 9.89
CA ALA A 378 -17.50 15.61 8.48
C ALA A 378 -18.24 14.60 7.61
N ILE A 379 -18.87 15.08 6.55
CA ILE A 379 -19.57 14.25 5.57
C ILE A 379 -18.95 14.51 4.21
N ALA A 380 -18.38 13.46 3.61
CA ALA A 380 -17.93 13.48 2.23
C ALA A 380 -18.90 12.70 1.34
N LYS A 381 -19.41 13.33 0.28
CA LYS A 381 -20.15 12.63 -0.79
C LYS A 381 -19.21 12.39 -1.96
N ILE A 382 -19.00 11.12 -2.27
CA ILE A 382 -18.17 10.67 -3.38
C ILE A 382 -19.08 10.17 -4.50
N MET A 383 -18.88 10.69 -5.70
CA MET A 383 -19.57 10.26 -6.91
C MET A 383 -18.71 9.25 -7.67
N LEU A 384 -19.33 8.14 -8.05
CA LEU A 384 -18.76 7.03 -8.81
C LEU A 384 -19.46 6.98 -10.17
N THR A 385 -18.76 7.29 -11.25
CA THR A 385 -19.33 7.39 -12.60
C THR A 385 -18.84 6.25 -13.47
N ASN A 386 -19.76 5.42 -13.95
CA ASN A 386 -19.48 4.35 -14.90
C ASN A 386 -19.55 4.92 -16.33
N SER A 387 -18.40 5.10 -16.97
CA SER A 387 -18.30 5.53 -18.37
C SER A 387 -18.26 4.37 -19.37
N GLY A 388 -18.37 3.13 -18.90
CA GLY A 388 -18.40 1.93 -19.73
C GLY A 388 -19.80 1.59 -20.26
N GLU A 389 -19.87 0.48 -20.99
CA GLU A 389 -21.09 -0.06 -21.59
C GLU A 389 -21.71 -1.20 -20.77
N LEU A 390 -20.99 -1.69 -19.75
CA LEU A 390 -21.41 -2.79 -18.88
C LEU A 390 -21.62 -2.30 -17.44
N PRO A 391 -22.53 -2.91 -16.66
CA PRO A 391 -22.61 -2.65 -15.23
C PRO A 391 -21.26 -2.91 -14.55
N ILE A 392 -20.86 -2.01 -13.65
CA ILE A 392 -19.62 -2.12 -12.87
C ILE A 392 -19.98 -2.39 -11.40
N PRO A 393 -19.39 -3.40 -10.75
CA PRO A 393 -19.57 -3.63 -9.32
C PRO A 393 -19.20 -2.39 -8.50
N LEU A 394 -20.03 -2.04 -7.53
CA LEU A 394 -19.82 -0.89 -6.67
C LEU A 394 -18.60 -1.14 -5.74
N PRO A 395 -17.47 -0.42 -5.88
CA PRO A 395 -16.29 -0.69 -5.09
C PRO A 395 -16.51 -0.38 -3.61
N THR A 396 -15.82 -1.13 -2.74
CA THR A 396 -15.80 -0.89 -1.29
C THR A 396 -14.56 -0.09 -0.92
N LEU A 397 -14.60 1.22 -1.17
CA LEU A 397 -13.49 2.10 -0.86
C LEU A 397 -13.42 2.39 0.64
N GLY A 398 -12.22 2.30 1.21
CA GLY A 398 -11.88 2.89 2.50
C GLY A 398 -11.57 4.37 2.32
N THR A 399 -11.93 5.19 3.31
CA THR A 399 -11.63 6.62 3.30
C THR A 399 -11.04 7.07 4.62
N LYS A 400 -10.13 8.04 4.55
CA LYS A 400 -9.58 8.73 5.73
C LYS A 400 -9.44 10.22 5.44
N LEU A 401 -9.70 11.06 6.44
CA LEU A 401 -9.33 12.47 6.41
C LEU A 401 -8.08 12.68 7.25
N VAL A 402 -7.08 13.37 6.70
CA VAL A 402 -5.88 13.81 7.41
C VAL A 402 -5.89 15.32 7.55
N THR A 403 -5.77 15.81 8.78
CA THR A 403 -5.68 17.24 9.11
C THR A 403 -4.30 17.82 8.79
N LYS A 404 -4.18 19.14 8.81
CA LYS A 404 -2.89 19.83 8.67
C LYS A 404 -1.90 19.48 9.78
N SER A 405 -2.39 19.13 10.97
CA SER A 405 -1.59 18.66 12.11
C SER A 405 -1.16 17.19 12.00
N GLY A 406 -1.67 16.48 10.99
CA GLY A 406 -1.35 15.07 10.72
C GLY A 406 -2.21 14.06 11.47
N LEU A 407 -3.22 14.50 12.23
CA LEU A 407 -4.24 13.62 12.79
C LEU A 407 -5.09 13.01 11.68
N THR A 408 -5.42 11.72 11.81
CA THR A 408 -6.14 10.94 10.81
C THR A 408 -7.45 10.41 11.38
N TYR A 409 -8.55 10.61 10.65
CA TYR A 409 -9.88 10.16 11.01
C TYR A 409 -10.43 9.22 9.94
N SER A 410 -10.87 8.02 10.34
CA SER A 410 -11.42 7.03 9.43
C SER A 410 -12.87 7.34 9.06
N GLY A 411 -13.21 7.17 7.79
CA GLY A 411 -14.56 7.35 7.29
C GLY A 411 -15.38 6.06 7.36
N SER A 412 -16.62 6.19 7.81
CA SER A 412 -17.61 5.13 7.74
C SER A 412 -18.54 5.38 6.55
N ARG A 413 -18.66 4.40 5.65
CA ARG A 413 -19.58 4.49 4.53
C ARG A 413 -21.01 4.31 5.01
N GLN A 414 -21.92 5.13 4.48
CA GLN A 414 -23.35 4.95 4.68
C GLN A 414 -23.80 3.60 4.09
N ALA A 415 -24.62 2.86 4.85
CA ALA A 415 -25.19 1.59 4.39
C ALA A 415 -26.09 1.82 3.17
N GLY A 416 -25.94 0.98 2.14
CA GLY A 416 -26.73 1.04 0.92
C GLY A 416 -27.03 -0.36 0.39
N THR A 417 -28.04 -0.46 -0.48
CA THR A 417 -28.48 -1.75 -1.06
C THR A 417 -28.00 -1.96 -2.50
N VAL A 418 -27.49 -0.91 -3.15
CA VAL A 418 -27.00 -0.98 -4.52
C VAL A 418 -25.66 -1.70 -4.55
N THR A 419 -25.51 -2.69 -5.44
CA THR A 419 -24.30 -3.51 -5.58
C THR A 419 -23.53 -3.22 -6.87
N GLU A 420 -24.16 -2.57 -7.85
CA GLU A 420 -23.60 -2.30 -9.19
C GLU A 420 -24.04 -0.92 -9.70
N ILE A 421 -23.21 -0.31 -10.54
CA ILE A 421 -23.45 0.97 -11.20
C ILE A 421 -23.75 0.70 -12.68
N MET A 422 -24.91 1.11 -13.15
CA MET A 422 -25.34 0.90 -14.53
C MET A 422 -24.48 1.69 -15.53
N PRO A 423 -24.37 1.25 -16.80
CA PRO A 423 -23.66 1.97 -17.86
C PRO A 423 -24.10 3.43 -17.97
N GLN A 424 -23.15 4.34 -18.16
CA GLN A 424 -23.41 5.77 -18.35
C GLN A 424 -24.19 6.43 -17.20
N THR A 425 -24.11 5.85 -15.99
CA THR A 425 -24.71 6.42 -14.79
C THR A 425 -23.68 6.69 -13.72
N SER A 426 -24.02 7.59 -12.81
CA SER A 426 -23.25 7.89 -11.62
C SER A 426 -23.99 7.42 -10.38
N TYR A 427 -23.27 7.07 -9.32
CA TYR A 427 -23.83 6.71 -8.02
C TYR A 427 -23.12 7.50 -6.93
N VAL A 428 -23.88 8.00 -5.95
CA VAL A 428 -23.33 8.80 -4.84
C VAL A 428 -23.26 7.95 -3.59
N VAL A 429 -22.09 7.96 -2.94
CA VAL A 429 -21.84 7.31 -1.66
C VAL A 429 -21.42 8.36 -0.63
N SER A 430 -22.02 8.30 0.55
CA SER A 430 -21.67 9.20 1.66
C SER A 430 -20.72 8.51 2.63
N TYR A 431 -19.70 9.23 3.08
CA TYR A 431 -18.81 8.83 4.16
C TYR A 431 -18.90 9.83 5.31
N ALA A 432 -19.06 9.32 6.53
CA ALA A 432 -19.08 10.12 7.76
C ALA A 432 -17.78 9.91 8.55
N PHE A 433 -17.17 11.00 9.00
CA PHE A 433 -15.94 11.02 9.80
C PHE A 433 -16.25 11.71 11.14
N ASN A 434 -16.12 10.99 12.23
CA ASN A 434 -16.30 11.55 13.57
C ASN A 434 -14.98 12.16 14.06
N MET A 435 -15.03 13.41 14.50
CA MET A 435 -13.87 14.20 14.88
C MET A 435 -14.17 15.00 16.15
N PRO A 436 -13.15 15.32 16.97
CA PRO A 436 -13.30 16.26 18.09
C PRO A 436 -13.74 17.64 17.60
N GLU A 437 -14.53 18.37 18.40
CA GLU A 437 -15.05 19.71 18.06
C GLU A 437 -13.93 20.75 17.86
N GLU A 438 -12.73 20.50 18.41
CA GLU A 438 -11.57 21.38 18.28
C GLU A 438 -10.96 21.38 16.87
N VAL A 439 -11.31 20.42 16.01
CA VAL A 439 -10.81 20.33 14.64
C VAL A 439 -11.50 21.38 13.76
N GLN A 440 -10.84 22.52 13.52
CA GLN A 440 -11.39 23.62 12.72
C GLN A 440 -10.68 23.77 11.36
N ASP A 441 -10.03 22.70 10.88
CA ASP A 441 -9.36 22.68 9.58
C ASP A 441 -10.37 22.93 8.44
N GLU A 442 -10.11 23.93 7.58
CA GLU A 442 -10.91 24.20 6.38
C GLU A 442 -10.53 23.29 5.19
N GLU A 443 -9.47 22.51 5.34
CA GLU A 443 -8.92 21.63 4.31
C GLU A 443 -8.41 20.34 4.93
N PHE A 444 -8.56 19.25 4.19
CA PHE A 444 -8.13 17.91 4.58
C PHE A 444 -7.41 17.23 3.43
N VAL A 445 -6.58 16.24 3.74
CA VAL A 445 -6.26 15.21 2.75
C VAL A 445 -7.26 14.07 2.87
N LEU A 446 -8.05 13.88 1.81
CA LEU A 446 -8.88 12.70 1.62
C LEU A 446 -8.01 11.59 1.03
N LYS A 447 -7.79 10.52 1.81
CA LYS A 447 -7.23 9.28 1.29
C LYS A 447 -8.33 8.35 0.83
N LEU A 448 -8.12 7.75 -0.33
CA LEU A 448 -8.90 6.63 -0.84
C LEU A 448 -8.07 5.37 -0.77
N SER A 449 -8.66 4.27 -0.30
CA SER A 449 -7.97 3.00 -0.14
C SER A 449 -8.84 1.84 -0.59
N ASP A 450 -8.19 0.77 -1.05
CA ASP A 450 -8.80 -0.51 -1.27
C ASP A 450 -8.66 -1.38 -0.02
N LEU A 451 -9.78 -1.89 0.46
CA LEU A 451 -9.88 -2.72 1.66
C LEU A 451 -9.99 -4.21 1.33
N LYS A 452 -10.10 -4.59 0.05
CA LYS A 452 -10.49 -5.95 -0.36
C LYS A 452 -9.36 -6.71 -1.06
N THR A 453 -8.71 -6.12 -2.06
CA THR A 453 -7.81 -6.90 -2.95
C THR A 453 -6.61 -7.49 -2.21
N ALA A 454 -6.06 -6.75 -1.25
CA ALA A 454 -4.91 -7.18 -0.45
C ALA A 454 -5.27 -7.55 0.99
N ALA A 455 -6.56 -7.73 1.33
CA ALA A 455 -6.99 -7.97 2.71
C ALA A 455 -6.19 -9.11 3.37
N PRO A 456 -5.73 -8.95 4.62
CA PRO A 456 -6.06 -7.88 5.58
C PRO A 456 -5.25 -6.57 5.41
N ALA A 457 -4.36 -6.49 4.42
CA ALA A 457 -3.65 -5.25 4.11
C ALA A 457 -4.56 -4.24 3.39
N VAL A 458 -4.24 -2.96 3.57
CA VAL A 458 -4.98 -1.83 2.98
C VAL A 458 -4.08 -1.11 1.99
N THR A 459 -4.58 -0.94 0.77
CA THR A 459 -3.81 -0.33 -0.33
C THR A 459 -4.31 1.07 -0.59
N THR A 460 -3.44 2.08 -0.43
CA THR A 460 -3.79 3.46 -0.80
C THR A 460 -3.90 3.59 -2.32
N LEU A 461 -5.07 4.02 -2.79
CA LEU A 461 -5.35 4.31 -4.20
C LEU A 461 -5.01 5.77 -4.57
N GLY A 462 -5.07 6.67 -3.59
CA GLY A 462 -4.67 8.05 -3.76
C GLY A 462 -4.90 8.90 -2.50
N SER A 463 -4.21 10.02 -2.43
CA SER A 463 -4.32 11.03 -1.37
C SER A 463 -4.47 12.41 -2.02
N TYR A 464 -5.57 13.10 -1.71
CA TYR A 464 -5.96 14.35 -2.37
C TYR A 464 -6.31 15.41 -1.35
N ARG A 465 -5.76 16.62 -1.50
CA ARG A 465 -6.15 17.75 -0.66
C ARG A 465 -7.49 18.29 -1.16
N VAL A 466 -8.44 18.46 -0.25
CA VAL A 466 -9.82 18.86 -0.51
C VAL A 466 -10.24 19.92 0.49
N ALA A 467 -11.06 20.88 0.04
CA ALA A 467 -11.59 21.94 0.90
C ALA A 467 -12.97 21.57 1.46
N VAL A 468 -13.21 21.96 2.70
CA VAL A 468 -14.55 21.99 3.27
C VAL A 468 -15.34 23.10 2.58
N GLN A 469 -16.53 22.76 2.10
CA GLN A 469 -17.42 23.73 1.47
C GLN A 469 -18.04 24.62 2.54
N LYS A 470 -18.03 25.93 2.28
CA LYS A 470 -18.67 26.90 3.16
C LYS A 470 -20.19 26.77 3.05
N GLU A 471 -20.86 26.75 4.21
CA GLU A 471 -22.31 26.79 4.25
C GLU A 471 -22.82 28.14 3.78
N THR A 472 -23.73 28.12 2.82
CA THR A 472 -24.47 29.30 2.37
C THR A 472 -25.96 29.05 2.54
N MET A 473 -26.62 29.86 3.36
CA MET A 473 -28.08 29.81 3.54
C MET A 473 -28.77 30.51 2.35
N ASP A 474 -28.80 29.86 1.20
CA ASP A 474 -29.52 30.34 0.01
C ASP A 474 -30.81 29.55 -0.20
N LEU A 475 -31.93 30.10 0.28
CA LEU A 475 -33.26 29.49 0.11
C LEU A 475 -33.66 29.32 -1.37
N LYS A 476 -33.05 30.05 -2.30
CA LYS A 476 -33.31 29.90 -3.74
C LYS A 476 -32.51 28.76 -4.36
N ASN A 477 -31.45 28.31 -3.72
CA ASN A 477 -30.56 27.26 -4.23
C ASN A 477 -30.05 26.35 -3.10
N MET A 478 -30.99 25.71 -2.39
CA MET A 478 -30.61 24.75 -1.34
C MET A 478 -30.07 23.47 -2.01
N ALA A 479 -28.79 23.21 -1.84
CA ALA A 479 -28.14 22.03 -2.41
C ALA A 479 -28.32 20.81 -1.52
N PHE A 480 -28.81 19.70 -2.08
CA PHE A 480 -28.93 18.39 -1.44
C PHE A 480 -28.39 17.33 -2.44
N TYR A 481 -27.10 17.41 -2.77
CA TYR A 481 -26.56 16.74 -3.96
C TYR A 481 -26.97 15.26 -4.04
N PRO A 482 -27.61 14.79 -5.15
CA PRO A 482 -27.68 15.42 -6.47
C PRO A 482 -28.95 16.26 -6.75
N PHE A 483 -29.70 16.61 -5.71
CA PHE A 483 -30.89 17.45 -5.81
C PHE A 483 -30.56 18.92 -5.51
N THR A 484 -31.28 19.82 -6.17
CA THR A 484 -31.33 21.24 -5.81
C THR A 484 -32.77 21.61 -5.55
N VAL A 485 -33.01 22.26 -4.41
CA VAL A 485 -34.33 22.72 -4.00
C VAL A 485 -34.36 24.24 -4.00
N LYS A 486 -35.25 24.81 -4.80
CA LYS A 486 -35.55 26.23 -4.80
C LYS A 486 -36.85 26.47 -4.05
N LEU A 487 -36.81 27.22 -2.97
CA LEU A 487 -38.00 27.67 -2.26
C LEU A 487 -38.55 28.94 -2.93
N ASN A 488 -39.74 28.84 -3.50
CA ASN A 488 -40.42 29.96 -4.16
C ASN A 488 -41.23 30.80 -3.16
N ASP A 489 -41.91 30.13 -2.24
CA ASP A 489 -42.79 30.76 -1.26
C ASP A 489 -43.03 29.81 -0.07
N TRP A 490 -43.38 30.37 1.09
CA TRP A 490 -43.72 29.58 2.28
C TRP A 490 -44.72 30.31 3.19
N GLU A 491 -45.54 29.53 3.90
CA GLU A 491 -46.47 30.04 4.91
C GLU A 491 -46.55 29.09 6.10
N LEU A 492 -46.63 29.64 7.32
CA LEU A 492 -46.83 28.85 8.53
C LEU A 492 -48.16 29.25 9.19
N GLY A 493 -49.14 28.35 9.13
CA GLY A 493 -50.42 28.48 9.80
C GLY A 493 -50.47 27.63 11.08
N PHE A 494 -51.37 27.99 11.99
CA PHE A 494 -51.68 27.19 13.17
C PHE A 494 -53.17 26.84 13.20
N ARG A 495 -53.50 25.72 13.84
CA ARG A 495 -54.86 25.33 14.19
C ARG A 495 -54.92 24.91 15.65
N THR A 496 -55.93 25.40 16.33
CA THR A 496 -56.27 25.00 17.69
C THR A 496 -57.42 24.00 17.61
N ASN A 497 -57.17 22.76 18.03
CA ASN A 497 -58.22 21.77 18.17
C ASN A 497 -58.81 21.91 19.58
N MET A 498 -59.98 22.52 19.65
CA MET A 498 -60.71 22.67 20.91
C MET A 498 -61.46 21.37 21.26
N PRO A 499 -61.69 21.11 22.56
CA PRO A 499 -62.54 20.02 23.01
C PRO A 499 -63.93 20.15 22.37
N SER A 500 -64.43 19.05 21.80
CA SER A 500 -65.78 18.99 21.22
C SER A 500 -66.82 18.80 22.33
N ALA A 501 -68.05 19.29 22.13
CA ALA A 501 -69.17 18.97 23.01
C ALA A 501 -69.44 17.46 23.12
N LEU A 502 -69.03 16.67 22.12
CA LEU A 502 -69.13 15.21 22.11
C LEU A 502 -67.94 14.51 22.82
N ASN A 503 -66.87 15.23 23.12
CA ASN A 503 -65.73 14.73 23.89
C ASN A 503 -65.09 15.88 24.71
N PRO A 504 -65.76 16.31 25.80
CA PRO A 504 -65.34 17.49 26.58
C PRO A 504 -64.05 17.27 27.39
N TYR A 505 -63.59 16.03 27.51
CA TYR A 505 -62.37 15.67 28.25
C TYR A 505 -61.12 15.62 27.36
N SER A 506 -61.24 15.86 26.05
CA SER A 506 -60.06 15.95 25.18
C SER A 506 -59.27 17.22 25.53
N PRO A 507 -57.96 17.15 25.76
CA PRO A 507 -57.15 18.34 25.97
C PRO A 507 -57.17 19.22 24.71
N MET A 508 -57.04 20.54 24.89
CA MET A 508 -56.80 21.45 23.78
C MET A 508 -55.44 21.11 23.17
N THR A 509 -55.39 20.91 21.85
CA THR A 509 -54.14 20.58 21.16
C THR A 509 -53.87 21.59 20.06
N TYR A 510 -52.59 21.86 19.82
CA TYR A 510 -52.13 22.75 18.77
C TYR A 510 -51.48 21.95 17.65
N THR A 511 -51.74 22.38 16.42
CA THR A 511 -51.15 21.81 15.21
C THR A 511 -50.62 22.95 14.35
N TYR A 512 -49.38 22.85 13.88
CA TYR A 512 -48.82 23.80 12.93
C TYR A 512 -48.78 23.19 11.53
N LYS A 513 -49.17 23.97 10.53
CA LYS A 513 -49.19 23.55 9.13
C LYS A 513 -48.31 24.49 8.32
N LEU A 514 -47.22 23.95 7.79
CA LEU A 514 -46.28 24.63 6.92
C LEU A 514 -46.63 24.35 5.45
N GLY A 515 -46.95 25.40 4.70
CA GLY A 515 -47.03 25.35 3.25
C GLY A 515 -45.67 25.71 2.65
N LEU A 516 -45.12 24.85 1.78
CA LEU A 516 -43.89 25.10 1.03
C LEU A 516 -44.17 25.02 -0.46
N SER A 517 -43.84 26.06 -1.22
CA SER A 517 -43.84 26.04 -2.68
C SER A 517 -42.41 25.87 -3.18
N MET A 518 -42.08 24.70 -3.74
CA MET A 518 -40.71 24.35 -4.10
C MET A 518 -40.56 23.89 -5.54
N ASP A 519 -39.43 24.20 -6.17
CA ASP A 519 -38.97 23.54 -7.39
C ASP A 519 -37.79 22.64 -7.05
N ILE A 520 -37.90 21.35 -7.35
CA ILE A 520 -36.86 20.36 -7.10
C ILE A 520 -36.32 19.86 -8.43
N THR A 521 -35.03 20.06 -8.65
CA THR A 521 -34.30 19.51 -9.79
C THR A 521 -33.34 18.44 -9.31
N ARG A 522 -33.08 17.44 -10.15
CA ARG A 522 -32.10 16.39 -9.91
C ARG A 522 -31.15 16.36 -11.08
N GLN A 523 -29.85 16.25 -10.81
CA GLN A 523 -28.87 16.02 -11.86
C GLN A 523 -29.18 14.70 -12.59
N GLU A 524 -29.28 14.78 -13.92
CA GLU A 524 -29.54 13.60 -14.75
C GLU A 524 -28.42 12.57 -14.60
N HIS A 525 -28.77 11.30 -14.81
CA HIS A 525 -27.86 10.15 -14.73
C HIS A 525 -27.17 9.90 -13.38
N VAL A 526 -27.47 10.67 -12.32
CA VAL A 526 -26.97 10.41 -10.97
C VAL A 526 -28.01 9.64 -10.17
N VAL A 527 -27.71 8.39 -9.83
CA VAL A 527 -28.53 7.46 -9.06
C VAL A 527 -28.22 7.58 -7.57
N VAL A 528 -29.28 7.50 -6.76
CA VAL A 528 -29.25 7.48 -5.30
C VAL A 528 -30.22 6.42 -4.80
N ASP A 529 -29.93 5.80 -3.66
CA ASP A 529 -30.78 4.75 -3.08
C ASP A 529 -31.85 5.29 -2.09
N SER A 530 -32.54 4.39 -1.40
CA SER A 530 -33.54 4.73 -0.38
C SER A 530 -32.95 5.28 0.92
N ASN A 531 -31.66 5.03 1.15
CA ASN A 531 -30.95 5.49 2.34
C ASN A 531 -30.32 6.86 2.12
N PHE A 532 -30.42 7.43 0.92
CA PHE A 532 -29.97 8.78 0.62
C PHE A 532 -30.45 9.83 1.63
N SER A 533 -29.75 10.96 1.68
CA SER A 533 -30.04 12.05 2.60
C SER A 533 -31.48 12.53 2.48
N LYS A 534 -31.99 13.10 3.58
CA LYS A 534 -33.38 13.57 3.68
C LYS A 534 -33.40 15.04 4.07
N MET A 535 -34.42 15.75 3.64
CA MET A 535 -34.69 17.10 4.12
C MET A 535 -35.43 17.01 5.45
N SER A 536 -34.88 17.59 6.51
CA SER A 536 -35.52 17.67 7.82
C SER A 536 -35.94 19.10 8.10
N LEU A 537 -37.13 19.26 8.68
CA LEU A 537 -37.73 20.52 9.06
C LEU A 537 -37.93 20.51 10.57
N GLU A 538 -37.25 21.41 11.25
CA GLU A 538 -37.34 21.58 12.70
C GLU A 538 -38.08 22.86 13.02
N LEU A 539 -39.18 22.73 13.77
CA LEU A 539 -39.95 23.85 14.27
C LEU A 539 -39.42 24.22 15.65
N VAL A 540 -38.91 25.43 15.80
CA VAL A 540 -38.34 25.95 17.05
C VAL A 540 -39.08 27.21 17.50
N ASP A 541 -39.18 27.40 18.81
CA ASP A 541 -39.75 28.62 19.40
C ASP A 541 -38.75 29.80 19.42
N SER A 542 -39.20 30.94 19.95
CA SER A 542 -38.38 32.15 20.08
C SER A 542 -37.20 32.02 21.06
N THR A 543 -37.18 30.99 21.89
CA THR A 543 -36.07 30.66 22.80
C THR A 543 -35.08 29.66 22.18
N GLY A 544 -35.36 29.17 20.98
CA GLY A 544 -34.57 28.14 20.30
C GLY A 544 -34.93 26.71 20.71
N LYS A 545 -35.99 26.50 21.49
CA LYS A 545 -36.40 25.16 21.90
C LYS A 545 -37.10 24.43 20.76
N LEU A 546 -36.68 23.19 20.50
CA LEU A 546 -37.28 22.30 19.52
C LEU A 546 -38.69 21.86 19.93
N ILE A 547 -39.68 22.21 19.12
CA ILE A 547 -41.10 21.84 19.31
C ILE A 547 -41.41 20.53 18.60
N SER A 548 -41.02 20.41 17.32
CA SER A 548 -41.33 19.26 16.47
C SER A 548 -40.34 19.14 15.32
N VAL A 549 -40.16 17.92 14.81
CA VAL A 549 -39.34 17.61 13.62
C VAL A 549 -40.15 16.83 12.60
N ARG A 550 -39.91 17.09 11.31
CA ARG A 550 -40.48 16.33 10.19
C ARG A 550 -39.40 16.07 9.13
N THR A 551 -39.28 14.82 8.72
CA THR A 551 -38.27 14.39 7.74
C THR A 551 -38.95 13.98 6.43
N LEU A 552 -38.41 14.46 5.32
CA LEU A 552 -38.94 14.33 3.97
C LEU A 552 -37.87 13.69 3.08
N PRO A 553 -38.09 12.46 2.57
CA PRO A 553 -37.12 11.81 1.71
C PRO A 553 -37.14 12.40 0.29
N PHE A 554 -36.02 12.35 -0.44
CA PHE A 554 -35.98 12.71 -1.86
C PHE A 554 -36.31 11.54 -2.80
N THR A 555 -36.26 10.31 -2.28
CA THR A 555 -36.48 9.07 -3.03
C THR A 555 -37.51 8.18 -2.33
N GLY A 556 -38.03 7.19 -3.05
CA GLY A 556 -38.99 6.23 -2.49
C GLY A 556 -40.41 6.77 -2.29
N MET A 557 -41.15 6.12 -1.40
CA MET A 557 -42.52 6.48 -1.04
C MET A 557 -42.53 7.75 -0.18
N ASN A 558 -43.55 8.60 -0.35
CA ASN A 558 -43.68 9.89 0.35
C ASN A 558 -42.53 10.86 0.09
N ARG A 559 -41.84 10.71 -1.06
CA ARG A 559 -40.79 11.66 -1.43
C ARG A 559 -41.34 13.07 -1.60
N VAL A 560 -40.53 14.06 -1.26
CA VAL A 560 -40.81 15.44 -1.59
C VAL A 560 -40.78 15.63 -3.11
N VAL A 561 -41.73 16.40 -3.65
CA VAL A 561 -41.85 16.70 -5.08
C VAL A 561 -42.07 18.19 -5.29
N SER A 562 -41.75 18.67 -6.49
CA SER A 562 -42.00 20.06 -6.89
C SER A 562 -43.49 20.44 -6.77
N GLY A 563 -43.76 21.72 -6.52
CA GLY A 563 -45.09 22.27 -6.30
C GLY A 563 -45.35 22.65 -4.84
N LYS A 564 -46.63 22.86 -4.52
CA LYS A 564 -47.08 23.20 -3.15
C LYS A 564 -47.20 21.94 -2.31
N GLN A 565 -46.40 21.85 -1.26
CA GLN A 565 -46.41 20.81 -0.24
C GLN A 565 -46.97 21.36 1.05
N PHE A 566 -47.72 20.54 1.79
CA PHE A 566 -48.21 20.89 3.11
C PHE A 566 -47.66 19.89 4.14
N ILE A 567 -46.84 20.40 5.05
CA ILE A 567 -46.28 19.63 6.16
C ILE A 567 -47.03 19.98 7.42
N THR A 568 -47.51 18.97 8.13
CA THR A 568 -48.19 19.14 9.41
C THR A 568 -47.26 18.72 10.53
N PHE A 569 -47.02 19.61 11.49
CA PHE A 569 -46.35 19.32 12.74
C PHE A 569 -47.42 18.96 13.78
N ASP A 570 -47.49 17.68 14.11
CA ASP A 570 -48.42 17.08 15.08
C ASP A 570 -47.63 16.50 16.26
N ASN A 571 -48.31 16.23 17.38
CA ASN A 571 -47.71 15.75 18.63
C ASN A 571 -46.64 16.71 19.17
N LEU A 572 -46.99 18.00 19.22
CA LEU A 572 -46.10 19.05 19.69
C LEU A 572 -45.74 18.84 21.17
N LYS A 573 -44.50 19.17 21.55
CA LYS A 573 -44.03 19.12 22.94
C LYS A 573 -44.45 20.37 23.75
N THR A 574 -45.69 20.81 23.58
CA THR A 574 -46.20 22.04 24.20
C THR A 574 -47.69 22.01 24.48
N ASP A 575 -48.06 22.68 25.58
CA ASP A 575 -49.44 22.90 26.01
C ASP A 575 -49.96 24.29 25.61
N GLU A 576 -49.12 25.12 24.99
CA GLU A 576 -49.43 26.50 24.61
C GLU A 576 -49.08 26.77 23.14
N GLN A 577 -49.76 27.77 22.58
CA GLN A 577 -49.44 28.32 21.27
C GLN A 577 -48.19 29.20 21.36
N TYR A 578 -47.13 28.84 20.64
CA TYR A 578 -45.93 29.66 20.50
C TYR A 578 -45.99 30.57 19.27
N TYR A 579 -45.42 31.76 19.44
CA TYR A 579 -45.20 32.77 18.41
C TYR A 579 -44.13 33.79 18.89
N PRO A 580 -43.21 34.27 18.03
CA PRO A 580 -42.96 33.82 16.66
C PRO A 580 -42.25 32.46 16.63
N LEU A 581 -42.36 31.78 15.49
CA LEU A 581 -41.74 30.48 15.25
C LEU A 581 -40.67 30.57 14.16
N THR A 582 -39.67 29.70 14.25
CA THR A 582 -38.65 29.53 13.22
C THR A 582 -38.69 28.09 12.71
N VAL A 583 -38.56 27.90 11.39
CA VAL A 583 -38.37 26.60 10.77
C VAL A 583 -36.94 26.51 10.27
N ASN A 584 -36.14 25.66 10.91
CA ASN A 584 -34.80 25.32 10.44
C ASN A 584 -34.92 24.16 9.44
N ILE A 585 -34.28 24.32 8.29
CA ILE A 585 -34.23 23.32 7.22
C ILE A 585 -32.85 22.69 7.23
N TYR A 586 -32.80 21.37 7.41
CA TYR A 586 -31.57 20.61 7.43
C TYR A 586 -31.52 19.58 6.30
N GLU A 587 -30.33 19.26 5.82
CA GLU A 587 -30.05 17.95 5.26
C GLU A 587 -29.66 17.01 6.39
N THR A 588 -30.21 15.79 6.36
CA THR A 588 -29.97 14.78 7.38
C THR A 588 -29.45 13.50 6.74
N ILE A 589 -28.35 12.98 7.28
CA ILE A 589 -27.68 11.77 6.82
C ILE A 589 -27.56 10.81 7.99
N THR A 590 -28.06 9.59 7.79
CA THR A 590 -27.94 8.53 8.81
C THR A 590 -26.51 7.98 8.78
N THR A 591 -25.84 8.08 9.93
CA THR A 591 -24.49 7.54 10.17
C THR A 591 -24.56 6.38 11.17
N ALA A 592 -23.45 5.68 11.38
CA ALA A 592 -23.37 4.60 12.37
C ALA A 592 -23.57 5.09 13.83
N THR A 593 -23.31 6.37 14.11
CA THR A 593 -23.39 6.96 15.45
C THR A 593 -24.62 7.85 15.65
N GLY A 594 -25.49 7.99 14.66
CA GLY A 594 -26.67 8.85 14.73
C GLY A 594 -26.94 9.62 13.43
N GLU A 595 -27.89 10.54 13.45
CA GLU A 595 -28.15 11.43 12.32
C GLU A 595 -27.24 12.65 12.38
N ALA A 596 -26.45 12.86 11.32
CA ALA A 596 -25.70 14.10 11.14
C ALA A 596 -26.58 15.11 10.39
N LYS A 597 -26.60 16.36 10.85
CA LYS A 597 -27.48 17.42 10.32
C LYS A 597 -26.66 18.60 9.77
N ARG A 598 -26.94 18.98 8.53
CA ARG A 598 -26.42 20.19 7.88
C ARG A 598 -27.50 21.23 7.78
N LEU A 599 -27.33 22.40 8.38
CA LEU A 599 -28.30 23.49 8.26
C LEU A 599 -28.21 24.11 6.86
N VAL A 600 -29.28 24.03 6.07
CA VAL A 600 -29.31 24.54 4.70
C VAL A 600 -30.18 25.80 4.54
N GLY A 601 -31.08 26.07 5.51
CA GLY A 601 -31.95 27.23 5.44
C GLY A 601 -32.70 27.50 6.74
N VAL A 602 -33.17 28.74 6.90
CA VAL A 602 -33.95 29.18 8.06
C VAL A 602 -35.11 30.05 7.59
N LEU A 603 -36.32 29.72 8.02
CA LEU A 603 -37.55 30.47 7.76
C LEU A 603 -38.03 31.08 9.08
N LYS A 604 -38.18 32.41 9.14
CA LYS A 604 -38.64 33.12 10.35
C LYS A 604 -40.00 33.74 10.10
N GLN A 605 -40.96 33.41 10.96
CA GLN A 605 -42.33 33.90 10.87
C GLN A 605 -42.46 35.38 11.16
#